data_AF-Q1D5K4-F1
#
_entry.id   AF-Q1D5K4-F1
#
_cell.length_a   1.000
_cell.length_b   1.000
_cell.length_c   1.000
_cell.angle_alpha   90.00
_cell.angle_beta   90.00
_cell.angle_gamma   90.00
#
_symmetry.space_group_name_H-M   'P 1'
#
loop_
_entity.id
_entity.type
_entity.pdbx_description
1 polymer ?
#
loop_
_entity_poly.entity_id
_entity_poly.type
_entity_poly.pdbx_seq_one_letter_code
_entity_poly.pdbx_strand_id
1 'polypeptide(L)'
;MAAHADGAHPRRRCPLSSWATSHGTFAQPCGPARPSRPMKQWTHDAPLRIVCTCWEVLMARTEKGRKVARGGTPAGRTAVRRTRNGALGESESQGVDIRNLPACIQDIVLAAQDTDPGPPEPLDYHQLRGRIEAARVTLPPLYRDEVLVPFLRILDKLGSQGFAEVLLRDPTREREAGLVIDAAHTILQNGENYQLVATDAFEEVVSDLYDGFLSAEDRRNVKPPDRGVIPPLVKWGSPQFGPYTWPVDVTRSVLGMGAGIVSLPPAHARVGLLAWSAIGHEVGGHDILHADDGLPEELAIAVNEHLQAGKLASLGHYWSERIDETASDVLGILNMGPAAGIGLIGYFRGLNLAFRGEGRLRNGGRASDPHPAGILRGFLAAYVVARLRFDHAAEWSQVILNEVRMDVVPEELVLAGKKVDPEDARRSAELVAEVIVSSKLNALEGHSLGSIQTWRNSDEEKVQEMRRLLVSGLGALPDAVTEGIYAAHLVAAGVTAALAAEADVRRIFDRMIRLLKQMHDRNPSWGPLFIRHRSDVAPHFLYPYPRHRV
;
A
#
# COMPACT_ATOMS: atom_id res chain seq x y z
N MET A 1 1.26 20.82 -51.87
CA MET A 1 1.99 21.48 -52.98
C MET A 1 2.72 22.67 -52.36
N ALA A 2 3.99 22.50 -51.97
CA ALA A 2 5.19 23.00 -52.67
C ALA A 2 5.21 24.54 -52.71
N ALA A 3 6.25 25.29 -52.31
CA ALA A 3 7.61 24.99 -51.91
C ALA A 3 8.22 26.22 -51.19
N HIS A 4 9.26 26.04 -50.38
CA HIS A 4 10.26 27.06 -50.11
C HIS A 4 11.64 26.39 -50.02
N ALA A 5 12.61 26.95 -50.74
CA ALA A 5 13.99 26.51 -50.82
C ALA A 5 14.96 27.63 -50.39
N ASP A 6 16.01 27.18 -49.69
CA ASP A 6 17.42 27.55 -49.75
C ASP A 6 18.01 28.85 -49.15
N GLY A 7 19.15 28.64 -48.47
CA GLY A 7 20.23 29.61 -48.20
C GLY A 7 20.82 29.50 -46.77
N ALA A 8 21.67 28.53 -46.44
CA ALA A 8 23.14 28.50 -46.58
C ALA A 8 23.99 29.19 -45.47
N HIS A 9 24.95 28.41 -44.92
CA HIS A 9 25.97 28.66 -43.88
C HIS A 9 27.02 29.75 -44.19
N PRO A 10 27.88 30.16 -43.21
CA PRO A 10 29.23 29.57 -43.12
C PRO A 10 29.85 29.36 -41.71
N ARG A 11 30.88 28.50 -41.71
CA ARG A 11 31.76 27.97 -40.64
C ARG A 11 32.83 28.96 -40.13
N ARG A 12 33.37 28.75 -38.90
CA ARG A 12 34.80 28.93 -38.48
C ARG A 12 35.09 28.05 -37.22
N ARG A 13 35.90 26.98 -37.28
CA ARG A 13 37.36 26.80 -37.01
C ARG A 13 37.85 27.00 -35.56
N CYS A 14 38.41 25.92 -34.99
CA CYS A 14 39.26 25.82 -33.77
C CYS A 14 40.63 26.53 -33.92
N PRO A 15 41.46 26.60 -32.85
CA PRO A 15 42.40 25.48 -32.59
C PRO A 15 42.74 25.16 -31.12
N LEU A 16 43.34 23.98 -30.95
CA LEU A 16 44.08 23.44 -29.80
C LEU A 16 45.39 24.19 -29.54
N SER A 17 45.85 24.20 -28.27
CA SER A 17 47.29 24.15 -27.94
C SER A 17 47.54 23.58 -26.53
N SER A 18 48.50 22.65 -26.48
CA SER A 18 49.19 22.04 -25.34
C SER A 18 49.97 23.05 -24.48
N TRP A 19 50.48 22.65 -23.30
CA TRP A 19 51.88 22.80 -22.83
C TRP A 19 52.03 22.19 -21.41
N ALA A 20 53.25 21.75 -21.11
CA ALA A 20 53.63 20.77 -20.10
C ALA A 20 54.26 21.37 -18.82
N THR A 21 54.30 20.54 -17.76
CA THR A 21 55.31 20.37 -16.68
C THR A 21 56.23 21.53 -16.24
N SER A 22 56.29 21.82 -14.93
CA SER A 22 57.52 21.66 -14.10
C SER A 22 57.35 22.07 -12.62
N HIS A 23 58.16 21.42 -11.79
CA HIS A 23 58.37 21.43 -10.33
C HIS A 23 58.41 22.75 -9.54
N GLY A 24 58.15 22.66 -8.23
CA GLY A 24 58.60 23.64 -7.22
C GLY A 24 57.99 23.47 -5.83
N THR A 25 58.65 22.69 -4.97
CA THR A 25 58.47 22.57 -3.51
C THR A 25 58.54 23.92 -2.77
N PHE A 26 57.71 24.14 -1.74
CA PHE A 26 58.13 24.70 -0.43
C PHE A 26 57.04 24.50 0.64
N ALA A 27 57.50 24.28 1.88
CA ALA A 27 56.74 23.86 3.05
C ALA A 27 55.91 24.99 3.73
N GLN A 28 54.78 24.56 4.33
CA GLN A 28 54.09 24.96 5.59
C GLN A 28 54.39 26.35 6.25
N PRO A 29 53.39 26.99 6.92
CA PRO A 29 52.66 26.35 8.02
C PRO A 29 51.15 26.63 8.16
N CYS A 30 50.56 25.75 8.98
CA CYS A 30 49.21 25.69 9.49
C CYS A 30 48.63 27.04 9.95
N GLY A 31 47.45 27.39 9.44
CA GLY A 31 46.55 28.39 10.00
C GLY A 31 45.35 27.73 10.71
N PRO A 32 44.75 28.38 11.72
CA PRO A 32 43.81 27.75 12.64
C PRO A 32 42.48 27.39 11.96
N ALA A 33 41.91 26.29 12.43
CA ALA A 33 40.61 25.78 12.05
C ALA A 33 39.54 26.88 12.10
N ARG A 34 38.85 27.09 10.98
CA ARG A 34 37.60 27.86 10.96
C ARG A 34 36.55 27.07 11.73
N PRO A 35 35.75 27.70 12.61
CA PRO A 35 34.62 27.04 13.23
C PRO A 35 33.66 26.58 12.14
N SER A 36 33.30 25.30 12.18
CA SER A 36 32.21 24.73 11.41
C SER A 36 30.98 25.61 11.58
N ARG A 37 30.41 26.08 10.47
CA ARG A 37 29.12 26.79 10.48
C ARG A 37 28.09 25.86 11.16
N PRO A 38 27.29 26.35 12.11
CA PRO A 38 26.18 25.57 12.62
C PRO A 38 25.25 25.22 11.45
N MET A 39 25.00 23.92 11.34
CA MET A 39 24.11 23.31 10.38
C MET A 39 22.75 24.00 10.50
N LYS A 40 22.20 24.51 9.38
CA LYS A 40 20.84 25.06 9.34
C LYS A 40 19.90 24.02 9.97
N GLN A 41 19.23 24.40 11.06
CA GLN A 41 18.10 23.66 11.60
C GLN A 41 17.12 23.41 10.45
N TRP A 42 16.74 22.15 10.28
CA TRP A 42 15.70 21.74 9.35
C TRP A 42 14.36 22.24 9.93
N THR A 43 14.00 23.48 9.62
CA THR A 43 12.67 24.02 9.89
C THR A 43 11.80 23.75 8.66
N HIS A 44 11.37 22.51 8.50
CA HIS A 44 10.24 22.20 7.64
C HIS A 44 8.99 22.20 8.53
N ASP A 45 8.09 23.16 8.29
CA ASP A 45 6.80 23.31 8.99
C ASP A 45 5.74 22.29 8.53
N ALA A 46 6.09 21.34 7.67
CA ALA A 46 5.24 20.21 7.33
C ALA A 46 5.40 19.12 8.41
N PRO A 47 4.33 18.71 9.12
CA PRO A 47 4.44 17.69 10.15
C PRO A 47 4.79 16.34 9.50
N LEU A 48 5.98 15.80 9.79
CA LEU A 48 6.31 14.40 9.53
C LEU A 48 5.29 13.54 10.27
N ARG A 49 4.42 12.84 9.54
CA ARG A 49 3.43 11.94 10.11
C ARG A 49 3.52 10.59 9.41
N ILE A 50 3.62 9.53 10.21
CA ILE A 50 3.26 8.18 9.75
C ILE A 50 1.81 8.24 9.30
N VAL A 51 1.55 7.77 8.08
CA VAL A 51 0.18 7.51 7.64
C VAL A 51 -0.09 6.05 7.89
N CYS A 52 -0.94 5.77 8.88
CA CYS A 52 -1.18 4.41 9.37
C CYS A 52 -2.67 4.16 9.38
N THR A 53 -3.13 3.16 8.59
CA THR A 53 -4.53 2.67 8.54
C THR A 53 -5.14 2.33 9.90
N CYS A 54 -4.31 2.22 10.93
CA CYS A 54 -4.62 1.64 12.22
C CYS A 54 -4.07 2.43 13.40
N TRP A 55 -4.26 3.76 13.40
CA TRP A 55 -4.21 4.57 14.63
C TRP A 55 -5.05 3.97 15.78
N GLU A 56 -6.04 3.15 15.41
CA GLU A 56 -6.87 2.33 16.28
C GLU A 56 -6.09 1.42 17.25
N VAL A 57 -5.00 0.81 16.79
CA VAL A 57 -4.19 -0.15 17.57
C VAL A 57 -3.42 0.60 18.67
N LEU A 58 -2.87 1.77 18.33
CA LEU A 58 -2.17 2.64 19.27
C LEU A 58 -3.11 3.13 20.40
N MET A 59 -4.31 3.60 20.03
CA MET A 59 -5.29 4.08 21.02
C MET A 59 -5.84 2.94 21.89
N ALA A 60 -6.12 1.77 21.33
CA ALA A 60 -6.69 0.67 22.11
C ALA A 60 -5.68 0.03 23.08
N ARG A 61 -4.38 0.00 22.73
CA ARG A 61 -3.32 -0.49 23.62
C ARG A 61 -3.07 0.46 24.80
N THR A 62 -3.12 1.78 24.58
CA THR A 62 -2.99 2.77 25.66
C THR A 62 -4.16 2.72 26.66
N GLU A 63 -5.38 2.39 26.21
CA GLU A 63 -6.54 2.20 27.08
C GLU A 63 -6.46 0.91 27.92
N LYS A 64 -5.99 -0.22 27.34
CA LYS A 64 -5.81 -1.50 28.07
C LYS A 64 -4.74 -1.40 29.17
N GLY A 65 -3.70 -0.58 28.99
CA GLY A 65 -2.67 -0.34 30.02
C GLY A 65 -3.21 0.26 31.33
N ARG A 66 -4.44 0.79 31.33
CA ARG A 66 -5.11 1.37 32.52
C ARG A 66 -6.09 0.46 33.24
N LYS A 67 -6.44 -0.72 32.69
CA LYS A 67 -7.42 -1.62 33.30
C LYS A 67 -7.06 -3.08 33.07
N VAL A 68 -6.34 -3.68 34.01
CA VAL A 68 -6.31 -5.14 34.18
C VAL A 68 -6.67 -5.48 35.62
N ALA A 69 -7.95 -5.75 35.84
CA ALA A 69 -8.45 -6.54 36.96
C ALA A 69 -9.21 -7.74 36.37
N ARG A 70 -8.95 -8.90 36.98
CA ARG A 70 -9.29 -10.27 36.59
C ARG A 70 -10.76 -10.51 36.21
N GLY A 71 -10.99 -11.49 35.32
CA GLY A 71 -12.14 -12.38 35.46
C GLY A 71 -12.61 -13.07 34.18
N GLY A 72 -12.69 -14.40 34.23
CA GLY A 72 -13.77 -15.17 33.60
C GLY A 72 -13.44 -15.88 32.29
N THR A 73 -13.17 -17.18 32.39
CA THR A 73 -13.25 -18.15 31.28
C THR A 73 -14.72 -18.52 31.03
N PRO A 74 -15.18 -18.64 29.77
CA PRO A 74 -16.33 -19.48 29.45
C PRO A 74 -15.94 -20.67 28.59
N ALA A 75 -16.25 -21.87 29.09
CA ALA A 75 -16.29 -23.11 28.34
C ALA A 75 -17.71 -23.34 27.81
N GLY A 76 -17.83 -23.76 26.55
CA GLY A 76 -19.11 -24.22 25.97
C GLY A 76 -19.07 -24.32 24.46
N ARG A 77 -18.61 -25.46 23.92
CA ARG A 77 -18.75 -25.82 22.51
C ARG A 77 -19.86 -26.86 22.36
N THR A 78 -20.95 -26.48 21.69
CA THR A 78 -22.03 -27.39 21.27
C THR A 78 -21.73 -27.85 19.84
N ALA A 79 -21.57 -29.16 19.64
CA ALA A 79 -21.34 -29.76 18.33
C ALA A 79 -22.68 -29.93 17.59
N VAL A 80 -22.82 -29.27 16.43
CA VAL A 80 -23.95 -29.47 15.51
C VAL A 80 -23.52 -30.45 14.43
N ARG A 81 -24.14 -31.63 14.42
CA ARG A 81 -23.99 -32.66 13.38
C ARG A 81 -24.97 -32.35 12.25
N ARG A 82 -24.48 -32.01 11.05
CA ARG A 82 -25.29 -31.90 9.83
C ARG A 82 -24.99 -33.03 8.86
N THR A 83 -26.06 -33.66 8.40
CA THR A 83 -26.10 -34.72 7.40
C THR A 83 -26.01 -34.13 5.99
N ARG A 84 -25.11 -34.67 5.16
CA ARG A 84 -25.04 -34.43 3.72
C ARG A 84 -26.05 -35.34 3.02
N ASN A 85 -26.97 -34.75 2.26
CA ASN A 85 -27.59 -35.41 1.11
C ASN A 85 -27.53 -34.44 -0.06
N GLY A 86 -27.04 -34.93 -1.19
CA GLY A 86 -26.80 -34.14 -2.39
C GLY A 86 -28.01 -34.03 -3.31
N ALA A 87 -27.93 -33.07 -4.22
CA ALA A 87 -28.51 -33.13 -5.55
C ALA A 87 -27.72 -32.15 -6.43
N LEU A 88 -27.15 -32.66 -7.51
CA LEU A 88 -26.59 -31.90 -8.62
C LEU A 88 -27.74 -31.61 -9.57
N GLY A 89 -28.05 -30.35 -9.82
CA GLY A 89 -29.05 -29.98 -10.82
C GLY A 89 -29.67 -28.62 -10.55
N GLU A 90 -28.94 -27.58 -10.96
CA GLU A 90 -29.39 -26.28 -11.51
C GLU A 90 -28.28 -25.27 -11.24
N SER A 91 -27.84 -24.58 -12.29
CA SER A 91 -26.92 -23.45 -12.20
C SER A 91 -27.67 -22.26 -11.62
N GLU A 92 -28.11 -22.37 -10.36
CA GLU A 92 -28.32 -21.18 -9.54
C GLU A 92 -27.01 -20.40 -9.61
N SER A 93 -27.10 -19.10 -9.94
CA SER A 93 -26.00 -18.19 -9.70
C SER A 93 -25.64 -18.34 -8.22
N GLN A 94 -24.62 -19.13 -7.91
CA GLN A 94 -24.21 -19.37 -6.54
C GLN A 94 -23.78 -18.02 -6.02
N GLY A 95 -24.65 -17.42 -5.19
CA GLY A 95 -24.41 -16.09 -4.69
C GLY A 95 -23.08 -16.02 -3.94
N VAL A 96 -22.53 -14.82 -3.84
CA VAL A 96 -21.27 -14.56 -3.13
C VAL A 96 -21.28 -15.21 -1.74
N ASP A 97 -20.36 -16.18 -1.52
CA ASP A 97 -20.27 -16.93 -0.26
C ASP A 97 -19.27 -16.29 0.70
N ILE A 98 -19.78 -15.66 1.76
CA ILE A 98 -18.99 -15.10 2.86
C ILE A 98 -19.21 -15.80 4.21
N ARG A 99 -19.76 -17.02 4.20
CA ARG A 99 -20.12 -17.73 5.45
C ARG A 99 -18.94 -18.01 6.38
N ASN A 100 -17.70 -17.94 5.88
CA ASN A 100 -16.48 -18.14 6.67
C ASN A 100 -15.79 -16.83 7.08
N LEU A 101 -16.42 -15.67 6.88
CA LEU A 101 -15.92 -14.38 7.37
C LEU A 101 -15.56 -14.40 8.88
N PRO A 102 -16.33 -15.05 9.78
CA PRO A 102 -15.94 -15.14 11.19
C PRO A 102 -14.59 -15.83 11.44
N ALA A 103 -14.23 -16.84 10.63
CA ALA A 103 -12.93 -17.49 10.74
C ALA A 103 -11.79 -16.57 10.26
N CYS A 104 -12.04 -15.79 9.21
CA CYS A 104 -11.09 -14.78 8.74
C CYS A 104 -10.88 -13.66 9.77
N ILE A 105 -11.96 -13.21 10.44
CA ILE A 105 -11.88 -12.25 11.56
C ILE A 105 -11.03 -12.83 12.70
N GLN A 106 -11.22 -14.11 13.03
CA GLN A 106 -10.43 -14.77 14.08
C GLN A 106 -8.94 -14.89 13.71
N ASP A 107 -8.63 -15.10 12.43
CA ASP A 107 -7.25 -15.10 11.92
C ASP A 107 -6.57 -13.73 12.09
N ILE A 108 -7.31 -12.63 11.89
CA ILE A 108 -6.84 -11.27 12.22
C ILE A 108 -6.62 -11.10 13.72
N VAL A 109 -7.51 -11.62 14.57
CA VAL A 109 -7.34 -11.56 16.04
C VAL A 109 -6.04 -12.25 16.46
N LEU A 110 -5.73 -13.42 15.87
CA LEU A 110 -4.47 -14.13 16.14
C LEU A 110 -3.26 -13.28 15.75
N ALA A 111 -3.29 -12.64 14.58
CA ALA A 111 -2.23 -11.75 14.13
C ALA A 111 -2.06 -10.52 15.05
N ALA A 112 -3.16 -9.90 15.46
CA ALA A 112 -3.17 -8.68 16.27
C ALA A 112 -2.68 -8.89 17.72
N GLN A 113 -2.85 -10.11 18.23
CA GLN A 113 -2.40 -10.52 19.57
C GLN A 113 -0.94 -10.99 19.60
N ASP A 114 -0.34 -11.25 18.44
CA ASP A 114 1.08 -11.56 18.34
C ASP A 114 1.90 -10.30 18.64
N THR A 115 2.83 -10.42 19.59
CA THR A 115 3.69 -9.31 20.04
C THR A 115 5.12 -9.43 19.52
N ASP A 116 5.36 -10.26 18.51
CA ASP A 116 6.63 -10.34 17.80
C ASP A 116 7.06 -8.93 17.34
N PRO A 117 8.15 -8.37 17.91
CA PRO A 117 8.60 -7.03 17.57
C PRO A 117 9.23 -6.96 16.17
N GLY A 118 9.54 -8.11 15.57
CA GLY A 118 10.31 -8.19 14.34
C GLY A 118 11.82 -8.21 14.60
N PRO A 119 12.66 -7.90 13.59
CA PRO A 119 14.10 -7.85 13.79
C PRO A 119 14.48 -6.68 14.72
N PRO A 120 15.56 -6.81 15.50
CA PRO A 120 15.99 -5.77 16.43
C PRO A 120 16.33 -4.46 15.70
N GLU A 121 16.01 -3.33 16.33
CA GLU A 121 16.39 -2.01 15.82
C GLU A 121 17.93 -1.85 15.80
N PRO A 122 18.51 -1.39 14.69
CA PRO A 122 19.94 -1.15 14.61
C PRO A 122 20.30 0.22 15.22
N LEU A 123 20.41 0.26 16.55
CA LEU A 123 20.64 1.50 17.31
C LEU A 123 22.11 1.98 17.33
N ASP A 124 23.05 1.14 16.92
CA ASP A 124 24.46 1.52 16.77
C ASP A 124 24.76 1.97 15.33
N TYR A 125 25.27 3.20 15.19
CA TYR A 125 25.55 3.80 13.88
C TYR A 125 26.53 2.98 13.04
N HIS A 126 27.63 2.50 13.62
CA HIS A 126 28.68 1.82 12.87
C HIS A 126 28.22 0.43 12.42
N GLN A 127 27.52 -0.29 13.29
CA GLN A 127 26.89 -1.56 12.98
C GLN A 127 25.84 -1.39 11.89
N LEU A 128 24.95 -0.40 12.03
CA LEU A 128 23.91 -0.11 11.04
C LEU A 128 24.51 0.15 9.67
N ARG A 129 25.44 1.10 9.59
CA ARG A 129 26.08 1.51 8.34
C ARG A 129 26.82 0.35 7.67
N GLY A 130 27.54 -0.46 8.45
CA GLY A 130 28.25 -1.63 7.94
C GLY A 130 27.31 -2.69 7.36
N ARG A 131 26.19 -2.96 8.05
CA ARG A 131 25.18 -3.93 7.58
C ARG A 131 24.46 -3.44 6.31
N ILE A 132 24.11 -2.14 6.24
CA ILE A 132 23.52 -1.54 5.03
C ILE A 132 24.47 -1.66 3.84
N GLU A 133 25.76 -1.37 4.02
CA GLU A 133 26.74 -1.50 2.94
C GLU A 133 26.88 -2.96 2.47
N ALA A 134 26.83 -3.93 3.39
CA ALA A 134 26.84 -5.35 3.06
C ALA A 134 25.59 -5.79 2.27
N ALA A 135 24.42 -5.19 2.55
CA ALA A 135 23.18 -5.44 1.82
C ALA A 135 23.18 -4.85 0.39
N ARG A 136 24.17 -4.03 0.00
CA ARG A 136 24.24 -3.41 -1.34
C ARG A 136 24.08 -4.43 -2.48
N VAL A 137 24.68 -5.60 -2.34
CA VAL A 137 24.73 -6.60 -3.42
C VAL A 137 23.43 -7.37 -3.58
N THR A 138 22.52 -7.33 -2.61
CA THR A 138 21.24 -8.05 -2.65
C THR A 138 20.15 -7.23 -3.33
N LEU A 139 20.24 -5.90 -3.26
CA LEU A 139 19.25 -5.02 -3.88
C LEU A 139 19.40 -4.99 -5.40
N PRO A 140 18.30 -4.88 -6.17
CA PRO A 140 18.35 -4.59 -7.60
C PRO A 140 19.04 -3.25 -7.89
N PRO A 141 19.70 -3.07 -9.06
CA PRO A 141 20.43 -1.84 -9.39
C PRO A 141 19.59 -0.56 -9.22
N LEU A 142 18.32 -0.62 -9.60
CA LEU A 142 17.39 0.51 -9.46
C LEU A 142 17.20 0.94 -8.01
N TYR A 143 16.97 0.00 -7.09
CA TYR A 143 16.86 0.29 -5.65
C TYR A 143 18.19 0.70 -5.02
N ARG A 144 19.34 0.28 -5.57
CA ARG A 144 20.63 0.79 -5.11
C ARG A 144 20.75 2.29 -5.38
N ASP A 145 20.36 2.72 -6.57
CA ASP A 145 20.52 4.11 -7.01
C ASP A 145 19.47 5.03 -6.38
N GLU A 146 18.22 4.58 -6.30
CA GLU A 146 17.10 5.40 -5.82
C GLU A 146 16.90 5.33 -4.29
N VAL A 147 17.35 4.27 -3.61
CA VAL A 147 17.13 4.12 -2.16
C VAL A 147 18.45 4.06 -1.39
N LEU A 148 19.26 3.05 -1.65
CA LEU A 148 20.43 2.76 -0.82
C LEU A 148 21.46 3.90 -0.83
N VAL A 149 21.84 4.39 -2.02
CA VAL A 149 22.86 5.42 -2.18
C VAL A 149 22.42 6.76 -1.56
N PRO A 150 21.21 7.27 -1.80
CA PRO A 150 20.70 8.44 -1.10
C PRO A 150 20.68 8.26 0.43
N PHE A 151 20.19 7.12 0.91
CA PHE A 151 20.11 6.86 2.34
C PHE A 151 21.49 6.82 3.01
N LEU A 152 22.47 6.14 2.41
CA LEU A 152 23.85 6.13 2.91
C LEU A 152 24.47 7.53 2.96
N ARG A 153 24.18 8.38 1.97
CA ARG A 153 24.66 9.78 1.97
C ARG A 153 24.07 10.57 3.15
N ILE A 154 22.81 10.33 3.50
CA ILE A 154 22.17 10.95 4.67
C ILE A 154 22.77 10.42 5.97
N LEU A 155 22.95 9.11 6.10
CA LEU A 155 23.62 8.53 7.28
C LEU A 155 25.04 9.08 7.45
N ASP A 156 25.83 9.15 6.37
CA ASP A 156 27.18 9.71 6.39
C ASP A 156 27.20 11.18 6.81
N LYS A 157 26.20 11.96 6.38
CA LYS A 157 26.04 13.36 6.76
C LYS A 157 25.65 13.53 8.23
N LEU A 158 24.81 12.63 8.76
CA LEU A 158 24.44 12.63 10.17
C LEU A 158 25.64 12.26 11.07
N GLY A 159 26.41 11.25 10.66
CA GLY A 159 27.43 10.64 11.49
C GLY A 159 26.86 9.99 12.75
N SER A 160 27.73 9.45 13.60
CA SER A 160 27.32 8.75 14.83
C SER A 160 26.59 9.66 15.82
N GLN A 161 27.07 10.89 16.00
CA GLN A 161 26.43 11.86 16.89
C GLN A 161 25.05 12.30 16.38
N GLY A 162 24.94 12.68 15.10
CA GLY A 162 23.67 13.12 14.53
C GLY A 162 22.62 12.01 14.54
N PHE A 163 23.03 10.77 14.25
CA PHE A 163 22.16 9.61 14.35
C PHE A 163 21.63 9.41 15.78
N ALA A 164 22.50 9.45 16.80
CA ALA A 164 22.08 9.36 18.20
C ALA A 164 21.14 10.51 18.61
N GLU A 165 21.40 11.74 18.15
CA GLU A 165 20.53 12.90 18.40
C GLU A 165 19.13 12.73 17.80
N VAL A 166 19.03 12.19 16.57
CA VAL A 166 17.74 11.87 15.94
C VAL A 166 16.95 10.88 16.79
N LEU A 167 17.60 9.78 17.22
CA LEU A 167 16.96 8.76 18.06
C LEU A 167 16.51 9.30 19.43
N LEU A 168 17.26 10.25 20.00
CA LEU A 168 16.92 10.89 21.27
C LEU A 168 15.75 11.89 21.16
N ARG A 169 15.64 12.61 20.03
CA ARG A 169 14.56 13.59 19.80
C ARG A 169 13.22 12.95 19.47
N ASP A 170 13.25 11.72 18.96
CA ASP A 170 12.07 10.96 18.57
C ASP A 170 12.06 9.55 19.18
N PRO A 171 11.93 9.45 20.52
CA PRO A 171 12.02 8.18 21.25
C PRO A 171 10.86 7.22 20.94
N THR A 172 9.71 7.72 20.47
CA THR A 172 8.54 6.93 20.10
C THR A 172 8.60 6.40 18.67
N ARG A 173 9.59 6.86 17.87
CA ARG A 173 9.77 6.46 16.46
C ARG A 173 8.57 6.84 15.58
N GLU A 174 7.94 7.97 15.86
CA GLU A 174 6.74 8.42 15.13
C GLU A 174 7.06 9.52 14.10
N ARG A 175 8.32 9.97 14.02
CA ARG A 175 8.79 11.06 13.15
C ARG A 175 10.11 10.66 12.47
N GLU A 176 11.11 11.55 12.50
CA GLU A 176 12.39 11.40 11.80
C GLU A 176 13.15 10.12 12.20
N ALA A 177 13.16 9.73 13.48
CA ALA A 177 13.83 8.49 13.89
C ALA A 177 13.08 7.26 13.37
N GLY A 178 11.75 7.29 13.38
CA GLY A 178 10.92 6.23 12.80
C GLY A 178 11.25 6.04 11.32
N LEU A 179 11.25 7.12 10.54
CA LEU A 179 11.57 7.08 9.12
C LEU A 179 13.00 6.56 8.84
N VAL A 180 14.00 7.01 9.59
CA VAL A 180 15.39 6.53 9.42
C VAL A 180 15.50 5.04 9.75
N ILE A 181 14.86 4.58 10.82
CA ILE A 181 14.90 3.17 11.23
C ILE A 181 14.11 2.29 10.24
N ASP A 182 12.96 2.75 9.75
CA ASP A 182 12.17 2.00 8.78
C ASP A 182 12.91 1.88 7.43
N ALA A 183 13.59 2.95 6.99
CA ALA A 183 14.45 2.91 5.80
C ALA A 183 15.62 1.92 5.95
N ALA A 184 16.24 1.89 7.13
CA ALA A 184 17.26 0.89 7.41
C ALA A 184 16.70 -0.53 7.44
N HIS A 185 15.56 -0.73 8.10
CA HIS A 185 14.94 -2.05 8.24
C HIS A 185 14.51 -2.63 6.89
N THR A 186 13.97 -1.82 5.98
CA THR A 186 13.60 -2.35 4.67
C THR A 186 14.81 -2.88 3.88
N ILE A 187 15.93 -2.14 3.90
CA ILE A 187 17.20 -2.58 3.27
C ILE A 187 17.75 -3.84 3.95
N LEU A 188 17.80 -3.83 5.28
CA LEU A 188 18.40 -4.93 6.05
C LEU A 188 17.56 -6.20 6.00
N GLN A 189 16.23 -6.11 6.06
CA GLN A 189 15.37 -7.28 6.01
C GLN A 189 15.47 -7.99 4.66
N ASN A 190 15.56 -7.24 3.56
CA ASN A 190 15.88 -7.80 2.25
C ASN A 190 17.29 -8.42 2.23
N GLY A 191 18.31 -7.66 2.63
CA GLY A 191 19.70 -8.12 2.56
C GLY A 191 20.07 -9.27 3.50
N GLU A 192 19.36 -9.43 4.60
CA GLU A 192 19.59 -10.47 5.62
C GLU A 192 18.58 -11.61 5.53
N ASN A 193 17.71 -11.61 4.50
CA ASN A 193 16.70 -12.65 4.24
C ASN A 193 15.72 -12.83 5.41
N TYR A 194 15.39 -11.76 6.14
CA TYR A 194 14.41 -11.85 7.23
C TYR A 194 13.04 -12.21 6.64
N GLN A 195 12.45 -13.33 7.08
CA GLN A 195 11.19 -13.85 6.57
C GLN A 195 11.14 -13.95 5.03
N LEU A 196 12.27 -14.28 4.38
CA LEU A 196 12.48 -14.20 2.93
C LEU A 196 11.25 -14.50 2.06
N VAL A 197 10.60 -15.66 2.27
CA VAL A 197 9.44 -16.06 1.46
C VAL A 197 8.28 -15.07 1.59
N ALA A 198 7.97 -14.61 2.81
CA ALA A 198 6.89 -13.66 3.04
C ALA A 198 7.29 -12.25 2.63
N THR A 199 8.55 -11.84 2.85
CA THR A 199 9.08 -10.53 2.45
C THR A 199 8.99 -10.35 0.93
N ASP A 200 9.46 -11.32 0.16
CA ASP A 200 9.38 -11.28 -1.31
C ASP A 200 7.93 -11.34 -1.80
N ALA A 201 7.06 -12.13 -1.14
CA ALA A 201 5.63 -12.15 -1.45
C ALA A 201 4.97 -10.79 -1.17
N PHE A 202 5.35 -10.12 -0.09
CA PHE A 202 4.84 -8.79 0.26
C PHE A 202 5.34 -7.74 -0.73
N GLU A 203 6.63 -7.79 -1.06
CA GLU A 203 7.26 -6.91 -2.04
C GLU A 203 6.64 -7.05 -3.43
N GLU A 204 6.26 -8.27 -3.84
CA GLU A 204 5.52 -8.50 -5.09
C GLU A 204 4.13 -7.85 -5.06
N VAL A 205 3.39 -7.96 -3.95
CA VAL A 205 2.07 -7.30 -3.83
C VAL A 205 2.19 -5.78 -3.87
N VAL A 206 3.18 -5.22 -3.17
CA VAL A 206 3.43 -3.77 -3.19
C VAL A 206 3.86 -3.31 -4.57
N SER A 207 4.77 -4.04 -5.23
CA SER A 207 5.21 -3.76 -6.59
C SER A 207 4.05 -3.72 -7.57
N ASP A 208 3.17 -4.72 -7.50
CA ASP A 208 2.02 -4.89 -8.37
C ASP A 208 0.93 -3.83 -8.16
N LEU A 209 0.57 -3.54 -6.91
CA LEU A 209 -0.40 -2.50 -6.57
C LEU A 209 0.06 -1.13 -7.10
N TYR A 210 1.35 -0.86 -6.99
CA TYR A 210 1.97 0.38 -7.45
C TYR A 210 2.02 0.48 -8.97
N ASP A 211 2.41 -0.62 -9.63
CA ASP A 211 2.40 -0.79 -11.08
C ASP A 211 1.00 -0.48 -11.65
N GLY A 212 -0.04 -1.02 -11.01
CA GLY A 212 -1.45 -0.88 -11.40
C GLY A 212 -2.04 0.54 -11.51
N PHE A 213 -1.29 1.58 -11.13
CA PHE A 213 -1.72 2.98 -11.29
C PHE A 213 -0.65 3.88 -11.91
N LEU A 214 0.63 3.53 -11.77
CA LEU A 214 1.72 4.41 -12.16
C LEU A 214 2.47 3.97 -13.42
N SER A 215 2.24 2.75 -13.88
CA SER A 215 2.91 2.22 -15.05
C SER A 215 2.48 2.86 -16.36
N ALA A 216 3.31 2.68 -17.39
CA ALA A 216 2.98 3.12 -18.74
C ALA A 216 1.73 2.40 -19.31
N GLU A 217 1.43 1.19 -18.86
CA GLU A 217 0.26 0.43 -19.29
C GLU A 217 -1.05 1.07 -18.80
N ASP A 218 -1.11 1.42 -17.52
CA ASP A 218 -2.32 1.97 -16.90
C ASP A 218 -2.44 3.48 -17.12
N ARG A 219 -1.32 4.21 -17.15
CA ARG A 219 -1.28 5.66 -17.46
C ARG A 219 -1.28 5.97 -18.95
N ARG A 220 -1.90 5.14 -19.79
CA ARG A 220 -2.03 5.44 -21.23
C ARG A 220 -2.75 6.79 -21.43
N ASN A 221 -2.02 7.77 -21.94
CA ASN A 221 -2.46 9.16 -22.14
C ASN A 221 -2.65 9.98 -20.85
N VAL A 222 -1.99 9.58 -19.77
CA VAL A 222 -1.85 10.37 -18.53
C VAL A 222 -0.36 10.62 -18.30
N LYS A 223 -0.02 11.81 -17.81
CA LYS A 223 1.37 12.13 -17.45
C LYS A 223 1.97 11.09 -16.48
N PRO A 224 3.29 10.83 -16.57
CA PRO A 224 4.00 10.14 -15.50
C PRO A 224 3.80 10.85 -14.15
N PRO A 225 3.91 10.13 -13.02
CA PRO A 225 3.81 10.74 -11.70
C PRO A 225 4.86 11.84 -11.51
N ASP A 226 4.47 12.94 -10.87
CA ASP A 226 5.35 14.11 -10.66
C ASP A 226 6.61 13.75 -9.85
N ARG A 227 6.49 12.75 -8.98
CA ARG A 227 7.58 12.36 -8.07
C ARG A 227 8.41 11.16 -8.53
N GLY A 228 8.21 10.68 -9.77
CA GLY A 228 9.08 9.72 -10.48
C GLY A 228 9.55 8.55 -9.59
N VAL A 229 8.64 7.61 -9.33
CA VAL A 229 8.75 6.72 -8.17
C VAL A 229 8.89 5.27 -8.63
N ILE A 230 9.80 4.55 -8.00
CA ILE A 230 9.87 3.09 -8.11
C ILE A 230 9.02 2.49 -6.98
N PRO A 231 8.51 1.25 -7.10
CA PRO A 231 7.62 0.72 -6.08
C PRO A 231 8.20 0.80 -4.66
N PRO A 232 7.38 1.12 -3.63
CA PRO A 232 7.83 1.21 -2.26
C PRO A 232 8.52 -0.08 -1.80
N LEU A 233 9.55 0.04 -0.98
CA LEU A 233 10.16 -1.14 -0.36
C LEU A 233 9.35 -1.58 0.87
N VAL A 234 9.36 -2.88 1.17
CA VAL A 234 8.60 -3.41 2.29
C VAL A 234 9.43 -3.68 3.55
N LYS A 235 8.79 -3.66 4.71
CA LYS A 235 9.36 -4.20 5.95
C LYS A 235 8.32 -4.85 6.85
N TRP A 236 8.80 -5.68 7.77
CA TRP A 236 8.06 -6.19 8.91
C TRP A 236 8.48 -5.45 10.17
N GLY A 237 7.54 -4.89 10.92
CA GLY A 237 7.88 -4.29 12.20
C GLY A 237 6.75 -3.50 12.82
N SER A 238 7.08 -2.89 13.96
CA SER A 238 6.21 -1.97 14.69
C SER A 238 4.80 -2.54 14.94
N PRO A 239 4.66 -3.71 15.60
CA PRO A 239 3.38 -4.40 15.80
C PRO A 239 2.35 -3.62 16.64
N GLN A 240 2.74 -2.48 17.20
CA GLN A 240 1.85 -1.51 17.85
C GLN A 240 1.07 -0.63 16.85
N PHE A 241 1.52 -0.58 15.60
CA PHE A 241 0.79 0.00 14.48
C PHE A 241 0.15 -1.14 13.68
N GLY A 242 -0.89 -0.86 12.91
CA GLY A 242 -1.31 -1.79 11.86
C GLY A 242 -0.44 -1.59 10.62
N PRO A 243 -0.94 -1.91 9.42
CA PRO A 243 -0.35 -1.45 8.18
C PRO A 243 -0.12 0.07 8.21
N TYR A 244 0.97 0.51 7.58
CA TYR A 244 1.26 1.92 7.39
C TYR A 244 2.26 2.11 6.26
N THR A 245 2.34 3.31 5.73
CA THR A 245 3.37 3.69 4.77
C THR A 245 4.04 5.03 5.11
N TRP A 246 5.29 5.13 4.71
CA TRP A 246 5.98 6.40 4.52
C TRP A 246 5.96 6.73 3.02
N PRO A 247 5.09 7.63 2.58
CA PRO A 247 4.97 7.94 1.17
C PRO A 247 6.24 8.60 0.62
N VAL A 248 6.39 8.52 -0.70
CA VAL A 248 7.61 8.96 -1.38
C VAL A 248 7.93 10.44 -1.16
N ASP A 249 6.93 11.29 -0.98
CA ASP A 249 7.12 12.70 -0.67
C ASP A 249 7.89 12.89 0.64
N VAL A 250 7.57 12.08 1.64
CA VAL A 250 8.24 12.07 2.94
C VAL A 250 9.64 11.48 2.83
N THR A 251 9.79 10.31 2.20
CA THR A 251 11.12 9.66 2.09
C THR A 251 12.08 10.48 1.22
N ARG A 252 11.57 11.12 0.16
CA ARG A 252 12.37 12.00 -0.71
C ARG A 252 12.78 13.29 -0.02
N SER A 253 11.87 13.94 0.70
CA SER A 253 12.15 15.21 1.36
C SER A 253 13.14 15.08 2.52
N VAL A 254 13.08 13.98 3.27
CA VAL A 254 13.94 13.75 4.45
C VAL A 254 15.19 12.95 4.10
N LEU A 255 15.05 11.85 3.37
CA LEU A 255 16.13 10.89 3.12
C LEU A 255 16.70 10.96 1.70
N GLY A 256 16.07 11.74 0.80
CA GLY A 256 16.46 11.80 -0.61
C GLY A 256 16.16 10.51 -1.39
N MET A 257 15.34 9.62 -0.84
CA MET A 257 14.97 8.35 -1.47
C MET A 257 13.92 8.55 -2.58
N GLY A 258 13.98 7.73 -3.62
CA GLY A 258 13.04 7.71 -4.74
C GLY A 258 11.92 6.66 -4.62
N ALA A 259 11.72 6.09 -3.43
CA ALA A 259 10.70 5.08 -3.14
C ALA A 259 10.06 5.33 -1.77
N GLY A 260 8.78 4.98 -1.63
CA GLY A 260 8.10 4.89 -0.33
C GLY A 260 8.59 3.70 0.52
N ILE A 261 8.05 3.57 1.72
CA ILE A 261 8.29 2.40 2.59
C ILE A 261 6.97 1.91 3.16
N VAL A 262 6.62 0.65 2.92
CA VAL A 262 5.37 0.06 3.39
C VAL A 262 5.68 -0.95 4.48
N SER A 263 4.93 -0.89 5.57
CA SER A 263 5.16 -1.73 6.74
C SER A 263 3.93 -2.53 7.12
N LEU A 264 4.17 -3.80 7.49
CA LEU A 264 3.20 -4.64 8.17
C LEU A 264 3.74 -5.13 9.51
N PRO A 265 2.87 -5.33 10.53
CA PRO A 265 3.22 -6.11 11.70
C PRO A 265 3.82 -7.48 11.34
N PRO A 266 4.88 -7.94 12.01
CA PRO A 266 5.57 -9.21 11.69
C PRO A 266 4.66 -10.45 11.70
N ALA A 267 3.61 -10.43 12.51
CA ALA A 267 2.60 -11.49 12.55
C ALA A 267 1.94 -11.74 11.18
N HIS A 268 1.81 -10.69 10.35
CA HIS A 268 1.21 -10.76 9.03
C HIS A 268 2.04 -11.50 7.98
N ALA A 269 3.30 -11.82 8.28
CA ALA A 269 4.09 -12.77 7.50
C ALA A 269 3.60 -14.22 7.66
N ARG A 270 2.81 -14.50 8.70
CA ARG A 270 2.39 -15.86 9.08
C ARG A 270 0.88 -16.03 9.10
N VAL A 271 0.12 -15.04 9.54
CA VAL A 271 -1.33 -15.13 9.75
C VAL A 271 -2.01 -13.80 9.41
N GLY A 272 -3.33 -13.78 9.40
CA GLY A 272 -4.09 -12.55 9.20
C GLY A 272 -4.27 -12.22 7.73
N LEU A 273 -4.85 -13.15 6.97
CA LEU A 273 -5.02 -13.06 5.53
C LEU A 273 -5.65 -11.73 5.07
N LEU A 274 -6.68 -11.23 5.77
CA LEU A 274 -7.37 -9.99 5.37
C LEU A 274 -6.51 -8.73 5.50
N ALA A 275 -5.39 -8.78 6.22
CA ALA A 275 -4.46 -7.65 6.25
C ALA A 275 -3.77 -7.44 4.89
N TRP A 276 -3.65 -8.50 4.09
CA TRP A 276 -3.02 -8.43 2.77
C TRP A 276 -3.88 -7.71 1.74
N SER A 277 -5.21 -7.77 1.86
CA SER A 277 -6.10 -6.96 1.03
C SER A 277 -6.27 -5.52 1.52
N ALA A 278 -5.89 -5.24 2.78
CA ALA A 278 -5.78 -3.88 3.30
C ALA A 278 -4.52 -3.14 2.78
N ILE A 279 -3.51 -3.84 2.24
CA ILE A 279 -2.32 -3.21 1.62
C ILE A 279 -2.70 -2.31 0.45
N GLY A 280 -3.80 -2.62 -0.25
CA GLY A 280 -4.35 -1.75 -1.30
C GLY A 280 -4.66 -0.33 -0.81
N HIS A 281 -4.95 -0.15 0.48
CA HIS A 281 -5.10 1.19 1.07
C HIS A 281 -3.74 1.90 1.20
N GLU A 282 -2.70 1.21 1.64
CA GLU A 282 -1.39 1.83 1.87
C GLU A 282 -0.72 2.21 0.55
N VAL A 283 -0.50 1.21 -0.31
CA VAL A 283 0.22 1.37 -1.57
C VAL A 283 -0.66 1.98 -2.64
N GLY A 284 -1.82 1.33 -2.85
CA GLY A 284 -2.84 1.77 -3.79
C GLY A 284 -3.30 3.19 -3.50
N GLY A 285 -3.35 3.54 -2.21
CA GLY A 285 -3.80 4.83 -1.70
C GLY A 285 -2.68 5.84 -1.52
N HIS A 286 -2.03 5.88 -0.36
CA HIS A 286 -1.12 6.96 -0.01
C HIS A 286 0.07 7.08 -0.98
N ASP A 287 0.74 5.96 -1.31
CA ASP A 287 1.91 6.02 -2.18
C ASP A 287 1.58 6.50 -3.61
N ILE A 288 0.35 6.27 -4.10
CA ILE A 288 -0.14 6.76 -5.39
C ILE A 288 -0.71 8.18 -5.30
N LEU A 289 -1.47 8.50 -4.24
CA LEU A 289 -2.04 9.83 -4.02
C LEU A 289 -0.96 10.90 -3.91
N HIS A 290 0.15 10.58 -3.25
CA HIS A 290 1.29 11.48 -3.06
C HIS A 290 2.30 11.43 -4.21
N ALA A 291 2.05 10.63 -5.26
CA ALA A 291 2.88 10.58 -6.45
C ALA A 291 2.63 11.75 -7.43
N ASP A 292 1.42 12.32 -7.42
CA ASP A 292 1.02 13.49 -8.21
C ASP A 292 0.72 14.70 -7.31
N ASP A 293 1.33 15.84 -7.64
CA ASP A 293 1.21 17.05 -6.84
C ASP A 293 -0.22 17.63 -6.94
N GLY A 294 -0.83 17.90 -5.79
CA GLY A 294 -2.16 18.53 -5.70
C GLY A 294 -3.35 17.57 -5.81
N LEU A 295 -3.12 16.28 -6.04
CA LEU A 295 -4.19 15.29 -6.21
C LEU A 295 -5.08 15.15 -4.95
N PRO A 296 -4.54 15.02 -3.72
CA PRO A 296 -5.37 14.97 -2.51
C PRO A 296 -6.23 16.23 -2.31
N GLU A 297 -5.68 17.41 -2.58
CA GLU A 297 -6.38 18.69 -2.44
C GLU A 297 -7.53 18.82 -3.43
N GLU A 298 -7.31 18.48 -4.70
CA GLU A 298 -8.35 18.49 -5.73
C GLU A 298 -9.51 17.55 -5.37
N LEU A 299 -9.18 16.34 -4.88
CA LEU A 299 -10.19 15.38 -4.42
C LEU A 299 -10.97 15.91 -3.20
N ALA A 300 -10.30 16.52 -2.22
CA ALA A 300 -10.95 17.07 -1.03
C ALA A 300 -11.95 18.16 -1.40
N ILE A 301 -11.56 19.06 -2.30
CA ILE A 301 -12.43 20.13 -2.82
C ILE A 301 -13.63 19.52 -3.54
N ALA A 302 -13.39 18.62 -4.49
CA ALA A 302 -14.46 17.99 -5.27
C ALA A 302 -15.47 17.26 -4.37
N VAL A 303 -14.99 16.50 -3.37
CA VAL A 303 -15.85 15.80 -2.41
C VAL A 303 -16.67 16.78 -1.59
N ASN A 304 -16.05 17.82 -1.02
CA ASN A 304 -16.74 18.79 -0.21
C ASN A 304 -17.84 19.52 -1.01
N GLU A 305 -17.53 20.03 -2.20
CA GLU A 305 -18.47 20.73 -3.06
C GLU A 305 -19.66 19.85 -3.45
N HIS A 306 -19.39 18.58 -3.81
CA HIS A 306 -20.44 17.65 -4.22
C HIS A 306 -21.40 17.31 -3.07
N LEU A 307 -20.90 17.10 -1.85
CA LEU A 307 -21.75 16.86 -0.68
C LEU A 307 -22.51 18.12 -0.24
N GLN A 308 -21.93 19.31 -0.41
CA GLN A 308 -22.65 20.57 -0.19
C GLN A 308 -23.84 20.70 -1.15
N ALA A 309 -23.64 20.43 -2.44
CA ALA A 309 -24.72 20.40 -3.43
C ALA A 309 -25.78 19.33 -3.09
N GLY A 310 -25.36 18.20 -2.52
CA GLY A 310 -26.21 17.14 -2.00
C GLY A 310 -26.93 17.47 -0.67
N LYS A 311 -26.81 18.69 -0.14
CA LYS A 311 -27.36 19.12 1.16
C LYS A 311 -26.81 18.35 2.38
N LEU A 312 -25.60 17.82 2.28
CA LEU A 312 -24.88 17.08 3.32
C LEU A 312 -23.61 17.82 3.77
N ALA A 313 -23.68 19.15 3.86
CA ALA A 313 -22.50 20.02 4.05
C ALA A 313 -21.61 19.65 5.26
N SER A 314 -22.20 19.23 6.38
CA SER A 314 -21.42 18.80 7.55
C SER A 314 -20.61 17.52 7.30
N LEU A 315 -21.14 16.61 6.48
CA LEU A 315 -20.43 15.40 6.07
C LEU A 315 -19.41 15.71 4.97
N GLY A 316 -19.69 16.69 4.10
CA GLY A 316 -18.71 17.20 3.12
C GLY A 316 -17.39 17.60 3.78
N HIS A 317 -17.48 18.41 4.84
CA HIS A 317 -16.30 18.78 5.61
C HIS A 317 -15.62 17.57 6.26
N TYR A 318 -16.39 16.70 6.94
CA TYR A 318 -15.87 15.51 7.62
C TYR A 318 -15.06 14.60 6.68
N TRP A 319 -15.57 14.34 5.47
CA TRP A 319 -14.91 13.52 4.46
C TRP A 319 -13.69 14.23 3.85
N SER A 320 -13.82 15.51 3.49
CA SER A 320 -12.72 16.27 2.87
C SER A 320 -11.48 16.43 3.76
N GLU A 321 -11.66 16.57 5.08
CA GLU A 321 -10.54 16.60 6.04
C GLU A 321 -9.82 15.26 6.18
N ARG A 322 -10.43 14.19 5.65
CA ARG A 322 -9.96 12.79 5.73
C ARG A 322 -9.73 12.22 4.33
N ILE A 323 -9.50 13.11 3.36
CA ILE A 323 -9.50 12.70 1.96
C ILE A 323 -8.39 11.70 1.66
N ASP A 324 -7.25 11.81 2.33
CA ASP A 324 -6.11 10.91 2.17
C ASP A 324 -6.53 9.46 2.46
N GLU A 325 -7.03 9.20 3.66
CA GLU A 325 -7.58 7.90 4.09
C GLU A 325 -8.78 7.45 3.23
N THR A 326 -9.64 8.39 2.86
CA THR A 326 -10.88 8.10 2.12
C THR A 326 -10.57 7.67 0.68
N ALA A 327 -9.70 8.39 0.00
CA ALA A 327 -9.29 8.08 -1.36
C ALA A 327 -8.41 6.83 -1.38
N SER A 328 -7.61 6.58 -0.34
CA SER A 328 -6.86 5.34 -0.17
C SER A 328 -7.73 4.09 -0.15
N ASP A 329 -8.87 4.13 0.57
CA ASP A 329 -9.86 3.05 0.53
C ASP A 329 -10.40 2.82 -0.89
N VAL A 330 -10.72 3.89 -1.62
CA VAL A 330 -11.25 3.78 -2.99
C VAL A 330 -10.22 3.17 -3.93
N LEU A 331 -8.96 3.62 -3.88
CA LEU A 331 -7.89 3.14 -4.74
C LEU A 331 -7.57 1.66 -4.50
N GLY A 332 -7.55 1.22 -3.25
CA GLY A 332 -7.39 -0.19 -2.92
C GLY A 332 -8.49 -1.07 -3.52
N ILE A 333 -9.74 -0.58 -3.55
CA ILE A 333 -10.87 -1.29 -4.16
C ILE A 333 -10.83 -1.24 -5.69
N LEU A 334 -10.40 -0.13 -6.30
CA LEU A 334 -10.20 -0.07 -7.75
C LEU A 334 -9.16 -1.09 -8.22
N ASN A 335 -8.14 -1.38 -7.40
CA ASN A 335 -7.03 -2.28 -7.72
C ASN A 335 -7.32 -3.75 -7.41
N MET A 336 -7.93 -4.08 -6.26
CA MET A 336 -8.17 -5.46 -5.83
C MET A 336 -9.65 -5.88 -5.86
N GLY A 337 -10.52 -5.03 -6.39
CA GLY A 337 -11.95 -5.30 -6.52
C GLY A 337 -12.67 -5.51 -5.18
N PRO A 338 -13.71 -6.36 -5.13
CA PRO A 338 -14.52 -6.55 -3.93
C PRO A 338 -13.75 -7.15 -2.74
N ALA A 339 -12.64 -7.85 -2.99
CA ALA A 339 -11.81 -8.47 -1.95
C ALA A 339 -11.18 -7.44 -1.00
N ALA A 340 -10.78 -6.27 -1.52
CA ALA A 340 -10.32 -5.16 -0.67
C ALA A 340 -11.45 -4.65 0.23
N GLY A 341 -12.64 -4.42 -0.32
CA GLY A 341 -13.78 -3.88 0.43
C GLY A 341 -14.23 -4.78 1.58
N ILE A 342 -14.50 -6.06 1.31
CA ILE A 342 -14.90 -7.02 2.35
C ILE A 342 -13.75 -7.35 3.31
N GLY A 343 -12.51 -7.39 2.79
CA GLY A 343 -11.32 -7.66 3.58
C GLY A 343 -11.06 -6.57 4.61
N LEU A 344 -11.21 -5.30 4.24
CA LEU A 344 -11.08 -4.15 5.13
C LEU A 344 -12.08 -4.22 6.30
N ILE A 345 -13.34 -4.60 6.02
CA ILE A 345 -14.37 -4.78 7.05
C ILE A 345 -13.99 -5.90 8.02
N GLY A 346 -13.62 -7.07 7.50
CA GLY A 346 -13.19 -8.18 8.34
C GLY A 346 -11.92 -7.87 9.13
N TYR A 347 -11.00 -7.11 8.54
CA TYR A 347 -9.79 -6.61 9.18
C TYR A 347 -10.10 -5.74 10.40
N PHE A 348 -10.90 -4.67 10.24
CA PHE A 348 -11.26 -3.80 11.35
C PHE A 348 -12.10 -4.50 12.42
N ARG A 349 -13.02 -5.40 12.04
CA ARG A 349 -13.73 -6.23 13.02
C ARG A 349 -12.77 -7.09 13.83
N GLY A 350 -11.76 -7.69 13.19
CA GLY A 350 -10.73 -8.48 13.86
C GLY A 350 -9.90 -7.67 14.86
N LEU A 351 -9.45 -6.48 14.45
CA LEU A 351 -8.71 -5.58 15.34
C LEU A 351 -9.55 -5.09 16.52
N ASN A 352 -10.80 -4.68 16.26
CA ASN A 352 -11.71 -4.25 17.33
C ASN A 352 -12.02 -5.40 18.29
N LEU A 353 -12.18 -6.63 17.79
CA LEU A 353 -12.35 -7.80 18.64
C LEU A 353 -11.10 -8.06 19.49
N ALA A 354 -9.90 -8.00 18.91
CA ALA A 354 -8.65 -8.25 19.63
C ALA A 354 -8.38 -7.22 20.73
N PHE A 355 -8.60 -5.94 20.44
CA PHE A 355 -8.20 -4.86 21.34
C PHE A 355 -9.32 -4.32 22.22
N ARG A 356 -10.58 -4.35 21.74
CA ARG A 356 -11.75 -3.80 22.45
C ARG A 356 -12.72 -4.87 22.93
N GLY A 357 -12.62 -6.11 22.42
CA GLY A 357 -13.54 -7.20 22.75
C GLY A 357 -14.84 -7.19 21.96
N GLU A 358 -14.98 -6.29 20.97
CA GLU A 358 -16.18 -6.16 20.14
C GLU A 358 -15.82 -6.28 18.66
N GLY A 359 -16.31 -7.31 17.98
CA GLY A 359 -16.04 -7.57 16.56
C GLY A 359 -16.94 -6.80 15.60
N ARG A 360 -17.08 -5.48 15.77
CA ARG A 360 -17.92 -4.61 14.93
C ARG A 360 -17.15 -3.39 14.42
N LEU A 361 -17.63 -2.81 13.33
CA LEU A 361 -17.17 -1.51 12.84
C LEU A 361 -17.54 -0.38 13.80
N ARG A 362 -16.71 0.67 13.83
CA ARG A 362 -16.89 1.81 14.72
C ARG A 362 -17.92 2.78 14.14
N ASN A 363 -18.91 3.14 14.95
CA ASN A 363 -19.93 4.15 14.63
C ASN A 363 -19.45 5.59 14.93
N GLY A 364 -18.36 5.75 15.68
CA GLY A 364 -17.80 7.05 16.03
C GLY A 364 -16.57 7.41 15.19
N GLY A 365 -16.47 8.68 14.78
CA GLY A 365 -15.28 9.26 14.15
C GLY A 365 -14.93 10.60 14.78
N ARG A 366 -13.80 10.68 15.49
CA ARG A 366 -13.38 11.92 16.18
C ARG A 366 -12.86 12.94 15.17
N ALA A 367 -13.09 14.23 15.42
CA ALA A 367 -12.60 15.31 14.55
C ALA A 367 -11.06 15.28 14.36
N SER A 368 -10.32 14.88 15.39
CA SER A 368 -8.85 14.77 15.35
C SER A 368 -8.32 13.46 14.77
N ASP A 369 -9.19 12.47 14.55
CA ASP A 369 -8.80 11.20 13.93
C ASP A 369 -8.80 11.40 12.41
N PRO A 370 -7.67 11.24 11.71
CA PRO A 370 -7.62 11.40 10.26
C PRO A 370 -8.43 10.31 9.54
N HIS A 371 -8.80 9.23 10.21
CA HIS A 371 -9.58 8.15 9.63
C HIS A 371 -11.07 8.45 9.66
N PRO A 372 -11.80 8.11 8.58
CA PRO A 372 -13.25 8.02 8.63
C PRO A 372 -13.68 6.94 9.63
N ALA A 373 -14.87 7.10 10.22
CA ALA A 373 -15.45 6.07 11.08
C ALA A 373 -15.56 4.74 10.32
N GLY A 374 -15.30 3.61 10.99
CA GLY A 374 -15.29 2.30 10.34
C GLY A 374 -16.59 1.98 9.59
N ILE A 375 -17.74 2.42 10.12
CA ILE A 375 -19.04 2.24 9.44
C ILE A 375 -19.12 2.99 8.11
N LEU A 376 -18.52 4.18 8.02
CA LEU A 376 -18.48 4.97 6.80
C LEU A 376 -17.54 4.37 5.76
N ARG A 377 -16.38 3.86 6.20
CA ARG A 377 -15.45 3.11 5.33
C ARG A 377 -16.12 1.88 4.76
N GLY A 378 -16.92 1.17 5.57
CA GLY A 378 -17.75 0.05 5.11
C GLY A 378 -18.79 0.44 4.05
N PHE A 379 -19.54 1.53 4.27
CA PHE A 379 -20.48 2.03 3.26
C PHE A 379 -19.77 2.48 1.98
N LEU A 380 -18.67 3.21 2.12
CA LEU A 380 -17.82 3.64 1.00
C LEU A 380 -17.38 2.43 0.18
N ALA A 381 -16.90 1.38 0.85
CA ALA A 381 -16.45 0.16 0.19
C ALA A 381 -17.56 -0.48 -0.68
N ALA A 382 -18.78 -0.62 -0.14
CA ALA A 382 -19.91 -1.14 -0.91
C ALA A 382 -20.17 -0.29 -2.17
N TYR A 383 -20.17 1.04 -2.01
CA TYR A 383 -20.50 1.96 -3.11
C TYR A 383 -19.39 2.12 -4.15
N VAL A 384 -18.13 1.93 -3.79
CA VAL A 384 -17.03 1.83 -4.77
C VAL A 384 -17.16 0.51 -5.53
N VAL A 385 -17.41 -0.61 -4.84
CA VAL A 385 -17.59 -1.92 -5.48
C VAL A 385 -18.74 -1.89 -6.50
N ALA A 386 -19.85 -1.21 -6.19
CA ALA A 386 -20.97 -1.02 -7.11
C ALA A 386 -20.60 -0.29 -8.42
N ARG A 387 -19.48 0.44 -8.43
CA ARG A 387 -19.00 1.25 -9.56
C ARG A 387 -17.90 0.55 -10.37
N LEU A 388 -17.45 -0.63 -9.95
CA LEU A 388 -16.50 -1.45 -10.70
C LEU A 388 -17.15 -2.01 -11.97
N ARG A 389 -16.33 -2.38 -12.96
CA ARG A 389 -16.79 -2.74 -14.31
C ARG A 389 -16.83 -4.25 -14.52
N PHE A 390 -17.51 -4.96 -13.63
CA PHE A 390 -17.70 -6.41 -13.71
C PHE A 390 -19.14 -6.82 -13.38
N ASP A 391 -19.58 -7.96 -13.90
CA ASP A 391 -21.00 -8.36 -13.95
C ASP A 391 -21.61 -8.55 -12.56
N HIS A 392 -20.80 -8.98 -11.58
CA HIS A 392 -21.23 -9.23 -10.20
C HIS A 392 -21.00 -8.05 -9.24
N ALA A 393 -20.68 -6.86 -9.74
CA ALA A 393 -20.41 -5.67 -8.92
C ALA A 393 -21.57 -5.32 -7.97
N ALA A 394 -22.80 -5.31 -8.49
CA ALA A 394 -24.00 -4.99 -7.71
C ALA A 394 -24.26 -6.02 -6.59
N GLU A 395 -24.02 -7.31 -6.89
CA GLU A 395 -24.20 -8.39 -5.94
C GLU A 395 -23.20 -8.28 -4.78
N TRP A 396 -21.91 -8.11 -5.09
CA TRP A 396 -20.87 -7.89 -4.10
C TRP A 396 -21.10 -6.64 -3.25
N SER A 397 -21.50 -5.53 -3.89
CA SER A 397 -21.88 -4.31 -3.19
C SER A 397 -22.98 -4.57 -2.17
N GLN A 398 -24.02 -5.33 -2.54
CA GLN A 398 -25.12 -5.63 -1.63
C GLN A 398 -24.70 -6.51 -0.46
N VAL A 399 -23.82 -7.49 -0.70
CA VAL A 399 -23.24 -8.35 0.35
C VAL A 399 -22.46 -7.51 1.35
N ILE A 400 -21.57 -6.64 0.88
CA ILE A 400 -20.79 -5.72 1.72
C ILE A 400 -21.73 -4.79 2.50
N LEU A 401 -22.73 -4.20 1.85
CA LEU A 401 -23.69 -3.31 2.48
C LEU A 401 -24.49 -4.01 3.60
N ASN A 402 -24.88 -5.27 3.39
CA ASN A 402 -25.58 -6.06 4.39
C ASN A 402 -24.70 -6.33 5.61
N GLU A 403 -23.43 -6.67 5.40
CA GLU A 403 -22.47 -6.86 6.49
C GLU A 403 -22.28 -5.57 7.30
N VAL A 404 -22.10 -4.42 6.64
CA VAL A 404 -21.91 -3.13 7.32
C VAL A 404 -23.15 -2.76 8.13
N ARG A 405 -24.36 -2.97 7.59
CA ARG A 405 -25.63 -2.68 8.28
C ARG A 405 -25.79 -3.39 9.60
N MET A 406 -25.19 -4.57 9.77
CA MET A 406 -25.22 -5.30 11.05
C MET A 406 -24.50 -4.55 12.19
N ASP A 407 -23.59 -3.64 11.86
CA ASP A 407 -22.79 -2.91 12.84
C ASP A 407 -23.34 -1.49 13.12
N VAL A 408 -24.37 -1.05 12.38
CA VAL A 408 -24.95 0.29 12.54
C VAL A 408 -25.71 0.37 13.87
N VAL A 409 -25.33 1.34 14.71
CA VAL A 409 -26.05 1.69 15.93
C VAL A 409 -26.38 3.18 15.87
N PRO A 410 -27.63 3.56 15.54
CA PRO A 410 -28.01 4.96 15.29
C PRO A 410 -27.69 5.92 16.44
N GLU A 411 -27.72 5.43 17.68
CA GLU A 411 -27.41 6.21 18.88
C GLU A 411 -25.90 6.48 19.04
N GLU A 412 -25.06 5.62 18.48
CA GLU A 412 -23.59 5.72 18.55
C GLU A 412 -22.98 6.40 17.31
N LEU A 413 -23.79 6.64 16.27
CA LEU A 413 -23.34 7.24 15.01
C LEU A 413 -23.05 8.74 15.18
N VAL A 414 -21.81 9.03 15.59
CA VAL A 414 -21.34 10.37 15.93
C VAL A 414 -20.06 10.69 15.17
N LEU A 415 -20.13 11.71 14.31
CA LEU A 415 -19.04 12.12 13.41
C LEU A 415 -18.64 13.55 13.75
N ALA A 416 -17.35 13.75 14.07
CA ALA A 416 -16.82 15.03 14.55
C ALA A 416 -17.67 15.67 15.67
N GLY A 417 -18.18 14.84 16.60
CA GLY A 417 -19.00 15.26 17.73
C GLY A 417 -20.47 15.57 17.40
N LYS A 418 -20.91 15.35 16.15
CA LYS A 418 -22.30 15.55 15.73
C LYS A 418 -22.98 14.20 15.50
N LYS A 419 -24.19 14.02 16.02
CA LYS A 419 -25.02 12.86 15.69
C LYS A 419 -25.41 12.93 14.22
N VAL A 420 -25.33 11.80 13.52
CA VAL A 420 -25.62 11.70 12.09
C VAL A 420 -26.69 10.64 11.86
N ASP A 421 -27.63 10.93 10.97
CA ASP A 421 -28.65 9.96 10.57
C ASP A 421 -28.00 8.82 9.74
N PRO A 422 -28.34 7.54 9.99
CA PRO A 422 -27.77 6.43 9.22
C PRO A 422 -27.97 6.54 7.70
N GLU A 423 -29.09 7.09 7.23
CA GLU A 423 -29.33 7.29 5.80
C GLU A 423 -28.48 8.42 5.23
N ASP A 424 -28.27 9.51 5.98
CA ASP A 424 -27.34 10.58 5.58
C ASP A 424 -25.90 10.07 5.52
N ALA A 425 -25.48 9.26 6.50
CA ALA A 425 -24.16 8.63 6.49
C ALA A 425 -23.98 7.74 5.26
N ARG A 426 -24.96 6.88 4.97
CA ARG A 426 -24.97 6.00 3.80
C ARG A 426 -24.95 6.80 2.49
N ARG A 427 -25.82 7.80 2.36
CA ARG A 427 -25.91 8.65 1.17
C ARG A 427 -24.64 9.45 0.96
N SER A 428 -24.01 9.93 2.02
CA SER A 428 -22.73 10.64 1.93
C SER A 428 -21.63 9.74 1.36
N ALA A 429 -21.52 8.50 1.83
CA ALA A 429 -20.54 7.54 1.33
C ALA A 429 -20.76 7.18 -0.14
N GLU A 430 -22.03 7.07 -0.57
CA GLU A 430 -22.38 6.85 -1.99
C GLU A 430 -21.90 7.99 -2.88
N LEU A 431 -22.12 9.25 -2.46
CA LEU A 431 -21.68 10.44 -3.17
C LEU A 431 -20.14 10.57 -3.19
N VAL A 432 -19.48 10.29 -2.07
CA VAL A 432 -18.01 10.27 -2.00
C VAL A 432 -17.43 9.25 -2.97
N ALA A 433 -17.97 8.02 -2.99
CA ALA A 433 -17.54 6.98 -3.93
C ALA A 433 -17.68 7.43 -5.38
N GLU A 434 -18.79 8.09 -5.74
CA GLU A 434 -19.00 8.64 -7.07
C GLU A 434 -17.93 9.64 -7.47
N VAL A 435 -17.71 10.62 -6.62
CA VAL A 435 -16.80 11.74 -6.85
C VAL A 435 -15.38 11.22 -7.01
N ILE A 436 -14.88 10.41 -6.08
CA ILE A 436 -13.48 9.96 -6.13
C ILE A 436 -13.22 9.07 -7.36
N VAL A 437 -14.16 8.17 -7.70
CA VAL A 437 -14.00 7.27 -8.86
C VAL A 437 -14.08 8.02 -10.19
N SER A 438 -14.95 9.03 -10.29
CA SER A 438 -15.40 9.55 -11.60
C SER A 438 -14.98 10.99 -11.90
N SER A 439 -14.52 11.75 -10.91
CA SER A 439 -14.10 13.14 -11.14
C SER A 439 -12.85 13.19 -12.01
N LYS A 440 -12.89 14.08 -13.01
CA LYS A 440 -11.73 14.39 -13.85
C LYS A 440 -10.87 15.41 -13.13
N LEU A 441 -9.61 15.08 -12.90
CA LEU A 441 -8.70 15.85 -12.05
C LEU A 441 -7.59 16.46 -12.91
N ASN A 442 -7.21 17.71 -12.65
CA ASN A 442 -6.15 18.37 -13.42
C ASN A 442 -4.80 17.75 -13.10
N ALA A 443 -4.59 17.33 -11.84
CA ALA A 443 -3.43 16.55 -11.42
C ALA A 443 -3.25 15.24 -12.25
N LEU A 444 -4.30 14.77 -12.93
CA LEU A 444 -4.29 13.58 -13.78
C LEU A 444 -4.63 13.91 -15.25
N GLU A 445 -4.33 15.13 -15.71
CA GLU A 445 -4.57 15.59 -17.09
C GLU A 445 -6.03 15.40 -17.57
N GLY A 446 -6.99 15.60 -16.66
CA GLY A 446 -8.42 15.47 -16.94
C GLY A 446 -8.94 14.03 -16.96
N HIS A 447 -8.17 13.07 -16.42
CA HIS A 447 -8.61 11.70 -16.19
C HIS A 447 -9.18 11.54 -14.78
N SER A 448 -10.01 10.51 -14.59
CA SER A 448 -10.45 10.08 -13.27
C SER A 448 -9.67 8.85 -12.81
N LEU A 449 -9.62 8.62 -11.50
CA LEU A 449 -8.98 7.43 -10.93
C LEU A 449 -9.56 6.13 -11.53
N GLY A 450 -10.90 6.03 -11.62
CA GLY A 450 -11.59 4.88 -12.23
C GLY A 450 -11.41 4.74 -13.75
N SER A 451 -10.84 5.74 -14.43
CA SER A 451 -10.48 5.65 -15.85
C SER A 451 -9.06 5.15 -16.07
N ILE A 452 -8.17 5.38 -15.10
CA ILE A 452 -6.79 4.88 -15.09
C ILE A 452 -6.81 3.41 -14.70
N GLN A 453 -7.38 3.10 -13.53
CA GLN A 453 -7.47 1.74 -13.01
C GLN A 453 -8.88 1.43 -12.53
N THR A 454 -9.38 0.26 -12.93
CA THR A 454 -10.66 -0.26 -12.46
C THR A 454 -10.69 -1.76 -12.66
N TRP A 455 -11.13 -2.47 -11.64
CA TRP A 455 -11.42 -3.90 -11.67
C TRP A 455 -12.52 -4.26 -12.69
N ARG A 456 -12.33 -5.37 -13.42
CA ARG A 456 -13.18 -5.81 -14.55
C ARG A 456 -13.50 -7.30 -14.53
N ASN A 457 -14.36 -7.74 -15.45
CA ASN A 457 -14.66 -9.17 -15.66
C ASN A 457 -13.39 -10.01 -15.91
N SER A 458 -12.43 -9.49 -16.68
CA SER A 458 -11.16 -10.17 -16.92
C SER A 458 -10.37 -10.46 -15.65
N ASP A 459 -10.55 -9.64 -14.61
CA ASP A 459 -9.83 -9.77 -13.35
C ASP A 459 -10.54 -10.77 -12.44
N GLU A 460 -11.88 -10.78 -12.43
CA GLU A 460 -12.68 -11.83 -11.79
C GLU A 460 -12.42 -13.22 -12.39
N GLU A 461 -12.27 -13.34 -13.71
CA GLU A 461 -11.92 -14.60 -14.37
C GLU A 461 -10.59 -15.16 -13.85
N LYS A 462 -9.55 -14.30 -13.75
CA LYS A 462 -8.24 -14.65 -13.19
C LYS A 462 -8.36 -15.00 -11.70
N VAL A 463 -9.15 -14.26 -10.93
CA VAL A 463 -9.41 -14.57 -9.51
C VAL A 463 -10.04 -15.93 -9.34
N GLN A 464 -11.05 -16.29 -10.16
CA GLN A 464 -11.66 -17.62 -10.08
C GLN A 464 -10.67 -18.73 -10.45
N GLU A 465 -9.77 -18.49 -11.40
CA GLU A 465 -8.68 -19.41 -11.71
C GLU A 465 -7.73 -19.59 -10.53
N MET A 466 -7.25 -18.49 -9.95
CA MET A 466 -6.31 -18.53 -8.83
C MET A 466 -6.94 -19.16 -7.59
N ARG A 467 -8.23 -18.89 -7.36
CA ARG A 467 -9.01 -19.49 -6.27
C ARG A 467 -9.04 -21.01 -6.38
N ARG A 468 -9.22 -21.56 -7.59
CA ARG A 468 -9.16 -23.02 -7.81
C ARG A 468 -7.80 -23.60 -7.45
N LEU A 469 -6.71 -22.92 -7.79
CA LEU A 469 -5.34 -23.34 -7.43
C LEU A 469 -5.14 -23.31 -5.90
N LEU A 470 -5.55 -22.22 -5.25
CA LEU A 470 -5.42 -22.06 -3.80
C LEU A 470 -6.23 -23.10 -3.02
N VAL A 471 -7.42 -23.50 -3.48
CA VAL A 471 -8.27 -24.49 -2.82
C VAL A 471 -7.80 -25.92 -3.10
N SER A 472 -7.60 -26.29 -4.38
CA SER A 472 -7.24 -27.67 -4.77
C SER A 472 -5.84 -28.07 -4.31
N GLY A 473 -4.89 -27.13 -4.31
CA GLY A 473 -3.49 -27.39 -3.99
C GLY A 473 -2.70 -28.10 -5.07
N LEU A 474 -3.24 -28.18 -6.28
CA LEU A 474 -2.55 -28.77 -7.42
C LEU A 474 -1.77 -27.69 -8.16
N GLY A 475 -0.44 -27.83 -8.22
CA GLY A 475 0.43 -27.14 -9.18
C GLY A 475 1.21 -25.93 -8.66
N ALA A 476 2.38 -25.70 -9.27
CA ALA A 476 3.00 -24.38 -9.36
C ALA A 476 2.19 -23.50 -10.31
N LEU A 477 2.41 -22.17 -10.29
CA LEU A 477 1.83 -21.27 -11.31
C LEU A 477 2.28 -21.73 -12.70
N PRO A 478 1.36 -22.23 -13.56
CA PRO A 478 1.73 -22.59 -14.92
C PRO A 478 2.34 -21.39 -15.63
N ASP A 479 3.34 -21.59 -16.49
CA ASP A 479 3.96 -20.47 -17.22
C ASP A 479 2.96 -19.77 -18.16
N ALA A 480 1.92 -20.49 -18.61
CA ALA A 480 0.80 -19.93 -19.37
C ALA A 480 -0.15 -19.05 -18.54
N VAL A 481 -0.03 -19.08 -17.21
CA VAL A 481 -0.90 -18.40 -16.25
C VAL A 481 -0.22 -17.14 -15.68
N THR A 482 1.08 -16.92 -15.93
CA THR A 482 1.76 -15.72 -15.44
C THR A 482 1.52 -14.49 -16.31
N GLU A 483 1.12 -14.65 -17.58
CA GLU A 483 0.85 -13.53 -18.48
C GLU A 483 -0.50 -12.87 -18.12
N GLY A 484 -0.48 -11.58 -17.77
CA GLY A 484 -1.67 -10.82 -17.38
C GLY A 484 -2.24 -11.15 -15.99
N ILE A 485 -1.57 -12.01 -15.20
CA ILE A 485 -1.88 -12.23 -13.78
C ILE A 485 -0.92 -11.44 -12.89
N TYR A 486 -1.55 -10.49 -12.21
CA TYR A 486 -1.04 -9.59 -11.18
C TYR A 486 -1.24 -10.15 -9.77
N ALA A 487 -0.38 -9.72 -8.84
CA ALA A 487 -0.39 -10.15 -7.44
C ALA A 487 -1.71 -9.79 -6.73
N ALA A 488 -2.32 -8.67 -7.11
CA ALA A 488 -3.66 -8.25 -6.70
C ALA A 488 -4.72 -9.34 -6.94
N HIS A 489 -4.68 -10.03 -8.08
CA HIS A 489 -5.60 -11.15 -8.34
C HIS A 489 -5.37 -12.31 -7.38
N LEU A 490 -4.11 -12.62 -7.06
CA LEU A 490 -3.80 -13.74 -6.17
C LEU A 490 -4.22 -13.44 -4.72
N VAL A 491 -4.05 -12.20 -4.26
CA VAL A 491 -4.58 -11.74 -2.96
C VAL A 491 -6.10 -11.78 -2.96
N ALA A 492 -6.76 -11.24 -3.99
CA ALA A 492 -8.22 -11.28 -4.12
C ALA A 492 -8.76 -12.72 -4.16
N ALA A 493 -8.06 -13.63 -4.84
CA ALA A 493 -8.36 -15.05 -4.81
C ALA A 493 -8.16 -15.68 -3.42
N GLY A 494 -7.13 -15.29 -2.68
CA GLY A 494 -6.92 -15.72 -1.30
C GLY A 494 -8.08 -15.30 -0.39
N VAL A 495 -8.51 -14.04 -0.47
CA VAL A 495 -9.64 -13.53 0.31
C VAL A 495 -10.92 -14.26 -0.05
N THR A 496 -11.30 -14.30 -1.33
CA THR A 496 -12.54 -14.95 -1.77
C THR A 496 -12.55 -16.46 -1.53
N ALA A 497 -11.39 -17.12 -1.61
CA ALA A 497 -11.24 -18.51 -1.20
C ALA A 497 -11.49 -18.69 0.30
N ALA A 498 -10.91 -17.82 1.14
CA ALA A 498 -10.99 -17.92 2.59
C ALA A 498 -12.39 -17.59 3.14
N LEU A 499 -13.15 -16.74 2.45
CA LEU A 499 -14.53 -16.37 2.79
C LEU A 499 -15.55 -17.48 2.54
N ALA A 500 -15.26 -18.39 1.60
CA ALA A 500 -16.14 -19.49 1.25
C ALA A 500 -16.35 -20.46 2.41
N ALA A 501 -17.53 -21.07 2.50
CA ALA A 501 -17.84 -22.01 3.57
C ALA A 501 -16.84 -23.18 3.65
N GLU A 502 -16.53 -23.59 4.88
CA GLU A 502 -15.60 -24.69 5.18
C GLU A 502 -14.14 -24.46 4.70
N ALA A 503 -13.79 -23.23 4.31
CA ALA A 503 -12.43 -22.91 3.88
C ALA A 503 -11.42 -22.95 5.03
N ASP A 504 -10.27 -23.57 4.76
CA ASP A 504 -9.11 -23.57 5.64
C ASP A 504 -8.26 -22.31 5.38
N VAL A 505 -8.55 -21.25 6.15
CA VAL A 505 -7.92 -19.93 6.02
C VAL A 505 -6.40 -20.04 6.06
N ARG A 506 -5.85 -20.85 6.98
CA ARG A 506 -4.41 -21.00 7.15
C ARG A 506 -3.77 -21.64 5.91
N ARG A 507 -4.36 -22.72 5.42
CA ARG A 507 -3.86 -23.43 4.23
C ARG A 507 -3.92 -22.55 2.98
N ILE A 508 -4.98 -21.76 2.82
CA ILE A 508 -5.13 -20.81 1.72
C ILE A 508 -4.05 -19.73 1.82
N PHE A 509 -3.86 -19.15 3.00
CA PHE A 509 -2.82 -18.16 3.26
C PHE A 509 -1.42 -18.68 2.90
N ASP A 510 -1.03 -19.85 3.43
CA ASP A 510 0.29 -20.44 3.16
C ASP A 510 0.52 -20.73 1.67
N ARG A 511 -0.54 -21.02 0.91
CA ARG A 511 -0.47 -21.19 -0.55
C ARG A 511 -0.33 -19.87 -1.28
N MET A 512 -1.11 -18.87 -0.89
CA MET A 512 -1.05 -17.51 -1.45
C MET A 512 0.37 -16.96 -1.32
N ILE A 513 0.98 -17.02 -0.13
CA ILE A 513 2.35 -16.56 0.11
C ILE A 513 3.37 -17.28 -0.78
N ARG A 514 3.27 -18.60 -0.93
CA ARG A 514 4.18 -19.36 -1.80
C ARG A 514 4.04 -19.00 -3.27
N LEU A 515 2.82 -18.74 -3.74
CA LEU A 515 2.60 -18.37 -5.14
C LEU A 515 3.04 -16.92 -5.41
N LEU A 516 2.80 -16.00 -4.48
CA LEU A 516 3.32 -14.63 -4.54
C LEU A 516 4.85 -14.60 -4.57
N LYS A 517 5.51 -15.43 -3.75
CA LYS A 517 6.96 -15.63 -3.82
C LYS A 517 7.43 -16.08 -5.21
N GLN A 518 6.73 -17.02 -5.84
CA GLN A 518 7.07 -17.48 -7.20
C GLN A 518 6.89 -16.37 -8.24
N MET A 519 5.91 -15.48 -8.05
CA MET A 519 5.72 -14.30 -8.89
C MET A 519 6.89 -13.32 -8.70
N HIS A 520 7.29 -13.04 -7.46
CA HIS A 520 8.47 -12.22 -7.15
C HIS A 520 9.75 -12.74 -7.80
N ASP A 521 10.01 -14.04 -7.70
CA ASP A 521 11.20 -14.69 -8.31
C ASP A 521 11.27 -14.54 -9.83
N ARG A 522 10.13 -14.27 -10.47
CA ARG A 522 9.98 -14.06 -11.92
C ARG A 522 9.85 -12.58 -12.27
N ASN A 523 9.79 -11.67 -11.29
CA ASN A 523 9.58 -10.26 -11.52
C ASN A 523 10.88 -9.59 -12.02
N PRO A 524 10.91 -9.08 -13.26
CA PRO A 524 12.11 -8.53 -13.84
C PRO A 524 12.56 -7.20 -13.19
N SER A 525 11.66 -6.48 -12.51
CA SER A 525 12.00 -5.28 -11.73
C SER A 525 12.88 -5.59 -10.52
N TRP A 526 12.82 -6.83 -10.03
CA TRP A 526 13.65 -7.36 -8.95
C TRP A 526 14.92 -8.07 -9.47
N GLY A 527 15.15 -8.04 -10.78
CA GLY A 527 16.31 -8.63 -11.43
C GLY A 527 17.51 -7.67 -11.60
N PRO A 528 18.53 -8.09 -12.36
CA PRO A 528 19.69 -7.24 -12.67
C PRO A 528 19.40 -6.13 -13.69
N LEU A 529 18.15 -6.03 -14.16
CA LEU A 529 17.73 -5.08 -15.20
C LEU A 529 17.22 -3.78 -14.55
N PHE A 530 17.41 -2.65 -15.24
CA PHE A 530 16.85 -1.36 -14.83
C PHE A 530 15.41 -1.23 -15.34
N ILE A 531 14.52 -2.08 -14.82
CA ILE A 531 13.09 -2.08 -15.14
C ILE A 531 12.35 -1.49 -13.93
N ARG A 532 11.51 -0.47 -14.16
CA ARG A 532 10.77 0.22 -13.10
C ARG A 532 9.53 -0.57 -12.71
N HIS A 533 8.70 -0.89 -13.70
CA HIS A 533 7.48 -1.65 -13.51
C HIS A 533 7.50 -2.91 -14.36
N ARG A 534 6.87 -3.98 -13.88
CA ARG A 534 6.83 -5.25 -14.59
C ARG A 534 6.09 -5.07 -15.93
N SER A 535 5.03 -4.28 -15.92
CA SER A 535 4.23 -3.94 -17.11
C SER A 535 4.97 -3.06 -18.15
N ASP A 536 6.09 -2.43 -17.79
CA ASP A 536 6.92 -1.68 -18.76
C ASP A 536 7.63 -2.61 -19.77
N VAL A 537 7.63 -3.92 -19.50
CA VAL A 537 8.23 -4.93 -20.39
C VAL A 537 7.22 -5.35 -21.46
N ALA A 538 7.42 -4.86 -22.69
CA ALA A 538 6.64 -5.28 -23.84
C ALA A 538 7.30 -6.46 -24.59
N PRO A 539 6.54 -7.47 -25.04
CA PRO A 539 7.04 -8.49 -25.95
C PRO A 539 7.61 -7.87 -27.23
N HIS A 540 8.85 -8.19 -27.58
CA HIS A 540 9.44 -7.79 -28.86
C HIS A 540 9.19 -8.87 -29.92
N PHE A 541 8.31 -8.61 -30.87
CA PHE A 541 8.10 -9.52 -31.99
C PHE A 541 9.25 -9.42 -33.00
N LEU A 542 10.09 -10.45 -33.07
CA LEU A 542 11.09 -10.59 -34.12
C LEU A 542 10.37 -10.95 -35.43
N TYR A 543 10.17 -9.97 -36.30
CA TYR A 543 9.72 -10.24 -37.66
C TYR A 543 10.84 -10.94 -38.42
N PRO A 544 10.64 -12.19 -38.92
CA PRO A 544 11.65 -12.82 -39.75
C PRO A 544 11.85 -11.95 -40.99
N TYR A 545 13.08 -11.49 -41.20
CA TYR A 545 13.47 -10.81 -42.43
C TYR A 545 13.01 -11.67 -43.61
N PRO A 546 12.29 -11.12 -44.61
CA PRO A 546 11.94 -11.88 -45.80
C PRO A 546 13.25 -12.37 -46.42
N ARG A 547 13.48 -13.68 -46.37
CA ARG A 547 14.58 -14.30 -47.11
C ARG A 547 14.30 -14.00 -48.56
N HIS A 548 15.11 -13.14 -49.18
CA HIS A 548 15.14 -13.01 -50.62
C HIS A 548 15.32 -14.41 -51.19
N ARG A 549 14.33 -14.91 -51.92
CA ARG A 549 14.49 -16.11 -52.73
C ARG A 549 15.58 -15.77 -53.75
N VAL A 550 16.72 -16.43 -53.63
CA VAL A 550 17.81 -16.39 -54.61
C VAL A 550 17.41 -17.23 -55.82
#